data_AF-T1CH12-F1
#
_entry.id   AF-T1CH12-F1
#
_cell.length_a   1.000
_cell.length_b   1.000
_cell.length_c   1.000
_cell.angle_alpha   90.00
_cell.angle_beta   90.00
_cell.angle_gamma   90.00
#
_symmetry.space_group_name_H-M   'P 1'
#
loop_
_entity.id
_entity.type
_entity.pdbx_description
1 polymer ?
#
loop_
_entity_poly.entity_id
_entity_poly.type
_entity_poly.pdbx_seq_one_letter_code
_entity_poly.pdbx_strand_id
1 'polypeptide(L)'
;MDSPRGHPTTDEAQITLDSIGDGVISIDVDGKVCYLNPAAERMTGWLREEACGRSHLEVLRIIDGDSRAPALNPLTMAILHNKTATLSANSVLIRRDGAELAIEDTAAPMRDEQGICAAP
;
A
#
# COMPACT_ATOMS: atom_id res chain seq x y z
N MET A 1 18.16 1.74 41.70
CA MET A 1 17.15 2.80 41.87
C MET A 1 17.23 3.68 40.62
N ASP A 2 16.95 3.09 39.47
CA ASP A 2 15.62 3.07 38.83
C ASP A 2 15.17 4.47 38.43
N SER A 3 15.44 4.81 37.18
CA SER A 3 14.70 5.83 36.45
C SER A 3 14.28 5.22 35.10
N PRO A 4 13.01 5.41 34.70
CA PRO A 4 12.28 4.43 33.95
C PRO A 4 12.52 4.58 32.45
N ARG A 5 12.44 3.43 31.76
CA ARG A 5 12.46 3.30 30.31
C ARG A 5 11.35 4.18 29.74
N GLY A 6 11.73 5.21 28.98
CA GLY A 6 10.81 5.89 28.09
C GLY A 6 10.34 4.88 27.05
N HIS A 7 9.14 4.36 27.22
CA HIS A 7 8.42 3.70 26.15
C HIS A 7 8.20 4.75 25.05
N PRO A 8 8.66 4.55 23.80
CA PRO A 8 8.19 5.38 22.71
C PRO A 8 6.68 5.14 22.59
N THR A 9 5.91 6.14 23.01
CA THR A 9 4.48 6.25 22.77
C THR A 9 4.24 6.18 21.26
N THR A 10 3.27 5.35 20.91
CA THR A 10 2.79 4.96 19.58
C THR A 10 2.38 6.16 18.70
N ASP A 11 3.33 7.01 18.32
CA ASP A 11 3.11 8.17 17.44
C ASP A 11 4.18 8.27 16.33
N GLU A 12 5.27 7.52 16.44
CA GLU A 12 6.40 7.58 15.49
C GLU A 12 6.07 6.93 14.12
N ALA A 13 5.01 6.12 14.04
CA ALA A 13 4.61 5.46 12.80
C ALA A 13 3.74 6.32 11.87
N GLN A 14 3.14 7.42 12.36
CA GLN A 14 2.22 8.24 11.55
C GLN A 14 2.89 9.47 10.92
N ILE A 15 4.04 9.90 11.44
CA ILE A 15 4.58 11.24 11.14
C ILE A 15 5.66 11.22 10.02
N THR A 16 6.17 10.06 9.61
CA THR A 16 7.11 9.96 8.46
C THR A 16 6.43 9.80 7.10
N LEU A 17 5.10 9.96 7.02
CA LEU A 17 4.33 9.84 5.77
C LEU A 17 4.06 11.18 5.07
N ASP A 18 4.49 12.29 5.68
CA ASP A 18 4.31 13.65 5.16
C ASP A 18 5.48 14.13 4.30
N SER A 19 6.37 13.23 3.89
CA SER A 19 7.39 13.53 2.87
C SER A 19 6.76 13.48 1.47
N ILE A 20 5.84 14.41 1.21
CA ILE A 20 5.37 14.81 -0.13
C ILE A 20 4.90 13.64 -1.03
N GLY A 21 3.78 13.03 -0.68
CA GLY A 21 2.88 12.43 -1.69
C GLY A 21 2.91 10.92 -1.87
N ASP A 22 3.65 10.16 -1.05
CA ASP A 22 3.62 8.69 -1.15
C ASP A 22 2.30 8.10 -0.64
N GLY A 23 1.65 7.36 -1.53
CA GLY A 23 0.41 6.66 -1.25
C GLY A 23 0.67 5.41 -0.42
N VAL A 24 -0.03 5.27 0.71
CA VAL A 24 -0.01 4.06 1.52
C VAL A 24 -1.34 3.36 1.46
N ILE A 25 -1.28 2.07 1.14
CA ILE A 25 -2.43 1.18 1.02
C ILE A 25 -2.13 -0.08 1.81
N SER A 26 -3.06 -0.46 2.67
CA SER A 26 -2.99 -1.73 3.41
C SER A 26 -4.07 -2.66 2.90
N ILE A 27 -3.74 -3.94 2.79
CA ILE A 27 -4.66 -4.99 2.34
C ILE A 27 -4.74 -6.13 3.35
N ASP A 28 -5.85 -6.86 3.35
CA ASP A 28 -5.99 -8.12 4.07
C ASP A 28 -5.37 -9.30 3.30
N VAL A 29 -5.43 -10.50 3.90
CA VAL A 29 -4.95 -11.75 3.29
C VAL A 29 -5.71 -12.17 2.04
N ASP A 30 -6.97 -11.75 1.91
CA ASP A 30 -7.79 -12.00 0.72
C ASP A 30 -7.49 -10.99 -0.40
N GLY A 31 -6.55 -10.07 -0.16
CA GLY A 31 -6.19 -9.03 -1.12
C GLY A 31 -7.22 -7.91 -1.20
N LYS A 32 -8.03 -7.69 -0.16
CA LYS A 32 -8.96 -6.56 -0.11
C LYS A 32 -8.33 -5.38 0.58
N VAL A 33 -8.63 -4.18 0.10
CA VAL A 33 -8.13 -2.95 0.72
C VAL A 33 -8.77 -2.76 2.09
N CYS A 34 -7.95 -2.56 3.11
CA CYS A 34 -8.35 -2.23 4.47
C CYS A 34 -8.19 -0.75 4.77
N TYR A 35 -7.21 -0.11 4.13
CA TYR A 35 -6.85 1.27 4.40
C TYR A 35 -6.22 1.95 3.18
N LEU A 36 -6.53 3.23 2.99
CA LEU A 36 -5.83 4.17 2.13
C LEU A 36 -5.53 5.44 2.93
N ASN A 37 -4.30 5.95 2.80
CA ASN A 37 -4.00 7.31 3.26
C ASN A 37 -4.54 8.35 2.26
N PRO A 38 -4.69 9.63 2.66
CA PRO A 38 -5.18 10.68 1.77
C PRO A 38 -4.33 10.92 0.50
N ALA A 39 -3.03 10.59 0.53
CA ALA A 39 -2.19 10.65 -0.65
C ALA A 39 -2.58 9.57 -1.68
N ALA A 40 -2.78 8.34 -1.22
CA ALA A 40 -3.21 7.23 -2.05
C ALA A 40 -4.62 7.44 -2.61
N GLU A 41 -5.52 8.09 -1.86
CA GLU A 41 -6.84 8.49 -2.38
C GLU A 41 -6.69 9.44 -3.58
N ARG A 42 -5.83 10.46 -3.47
CA ARG A 42 -5.58 11.41 -4.56
C ARG A 42 -4.91 10.74 -5.76
N MET A 43 -3.94 9.86 -5.50
CA MET A 43 -3.20 9.13 -6.54
C MET A 43 -4.14 8.19 -7.28
N THR A 44 -4.87 7.32 -6.59
CA THR A 44 -5.75 6.30 -7.20
C THR A 44 -7.06 6.88 -7.72
N GLY A 45 -7.52 8.01 -7.17
CA GLY A 45 -8.85 8.56 -7.45
C GLY A 45 -9.98 7.80 -6.72
N TRP A 46 -9.64 6.98 -5.73
CA TRP A 46 -10.60 6.29 -4.88
C TRP A 46 -10.67 6.93 -3.50
N LEU A 47 -11.87 7.07 -2.95
CA LEU A 47 -12.02 7.34 -1.53
C LEU A 47 -11.79 6.05 -0.73
N ARG A 48 -11.19 6.17 0.45
CA ARG A 48 -10.96 5.05 1.37
C ARG A 48 -12.24 4.27 1.61
N GLU A 49 -13.34 4.94 1.88
CA GLU A 49 -14.64 4.31 2.15
C GLU A 49 -15.17 3.51 0.95
N GLU A 50 -14.85 3.93 -0.28
CA GLU A 50 -15.27 3.22 -1.49
C GLU A 50 -14.36 2.05 -1.84
N ALA A 51 -13.07 2.17 -1.52
CA ALA A 51 -12.05 1.17 -1.79
C ALA A 51 -12.00 0.07 -0.73
N CYS A 52 -12.34 0.38 0.53
CA CYS A 52 -12.37 -0.60 1.61
C CYS A 52 -13.26 -1.79 1.26
N GLY A 53 -12.74 -3.01 1.40
CA GLY A 53 -13.42 -4.25 1.04
C GLY A 53 -13.38 -4.62 -0.44
N ARG A 54 -12.88 -3.75 -1.32
CA ARG A 54 -12.61 -4.07 -2.74
C ARG A 54 -11.26 -4.73 -2.90
N SER A 55 -11.11 -5.50 -3.98
CA SER A 55 -9.81 -6.06 -4.34
C SER A 55 -8.82 -4.93 -4.62
N HIS A 56 -7.61 -5.04 -4.07
CA HIS A 56 -6.54 -4.11 -4.37
C HIS A 56 -6.20 -4.07 -5.88
N LEU A 57 -6.46 -5.14 -6.64
CA LEU A 57 -6.27 -5.14 -8.10
C LEU A 57 -7.26 -4.22 -8.84
N GLU A 58 -8.41 -3.89 -8.22
CA GLU A 58 -9.38 -2.94 -8.77
C GLU A 58 -8.97 -1.49 -8.49
N VAL A 59 -8.43 -1.26 -7.29
CA VAL A 59 -8.06 0.06 -6.75
C VAL A 59 -6.68 0.50 -7.25
N LEU A 60 -5.71 -0.42 -7.23
CA LEU A 60 -4.34 -0.28 -7.72
C LEU A 60 -4.20 -0.99 -9.08
N ARG A 61 -4.77 -0.38 -10.12
CA ARG A 61 -4.58 -0.86 -11.49
C ARG A 61 -3.22 -0.44 -12.00
N ILE A 62 -2.21 -1.25 -11.71
CA ILE A 62 -0.83 -0.98 -12.12
C ILE A 62 -0.52 -1.78 -13.39
N ILE A 63 -0.01 -1.08 -14.40
CA ILE A 63 0.47 -1.66 -15.64
C ILE A 63 1.96 -1.37 -15.82
N ASP A 64 2.64 -2.24 -16.55
CA ASP A 64 3.99 -1.98 -17.02
C ASP A 64 3.95 -0.94 -18.15
N GLY A 65 4.76 0.11 -18.06
CA GLY A 65 4.74 1.24 -18.98
C GLY A 65 5.13 0.87 -20.42
N ASP A 66 6.00 -0.13 -20.58
CA ASP A 66 6.47 -0.61 -21.88
C ASP A 66 5.50 -1.60 -22.52
N SER A 67 5.18 -2.68 -21.80
CA SER A 67 4.36 -3.78 -22.33
C SER A 67 2.85 -3.53 -22.20
N ARG A 68 2.44 -2.55 -21.38
CA ARG A 68 1.03 -2.25 -21.02
C ARG A 68 0.28 -3.44 -20.43
N ALA A 69 1.00 -4.49 -20.04
CA ALA A 69 0.46 -5.63 -19.33
C ALA A 69 0.26 -5.29 -17.85
N PRO A 70 -0.68 -5.96 -17.15
CA PRO A 70 -0.79 -5.84 -15.71
C PRO A 70 0.56 -6.12 -15.04
N ALA A 71 1.03 -5.18 -14.22
CA ALA A 71 2.29 -5.35 -13.53
C ALA A 71 2.19 -6.54 -12.55
N LEU A 72 3.27 -7.32 -12.45
CA LEU A 72 3.29 -8.46 -11.54
C LEU A 72 3.13 -7.93 -10.11
N ASN A 73 2.09 -8.41 -9.41
CA ASN A 73 1.72 -7.87 -8.12
C ASN A 73 2.85 -8.02 -7.09
N PRO A 74 3.47 -6.93 -6.62
CA PRO A 74 4.55 -6.99 -5.65
C PRO A 74 4.06 -7.56 -4.32
N LEU A 75 2.77 -7.45 -3.97
CA LEU A 75 2.21 -8.06 -2.78
C LEU A 75 2.31 -9.59 -2.82
N THR A 76 2.03 -10.21 -3.98
CA THR A 76 2.16 -11.66 -4.13
C THR A 76 3.61 -12.09 -3.95
N MET A 77 4.57 -11.37 -4.54
CA MET A 77 5.99 -11.65 -4.35
C MET A 77 6.43 -11.42 -2.91
N ALA A 78 5.93 -10.36 -2.27
CA ALA A 78 6.28 -10.02 -0.91
C ALA A 78 5.79 -11.04 0.11
N ILE A 79 4.56 -11.55 -0.07
CA ILE A 79 3.98 -12.61 0.75
C ILE A 79 4.70 -13.94 0.49
N LEU A 80 4.90 -14.32 -0.78
CA LEU A 80 5.50 -15.61 -1.15
C LEU A 80 6.96 -15.71 -0.71
N HIS A 81 7.74 -14.66 -0.90
CA HIS A 81 9.17 -14.63 -0.54
C HIS A 81 9.43 -14.09 0.85
N ASN A 82 8.39 -13.63 1.54
CA ASN A 82 8.47 -12.99 2.85
C ASN A 82 9.55 -11.89 2.91
N LYS A 83 9.62 -11.08 1.85
CA LYS A 83 10.60 -10.02 1.61
C LYS A 83 9.90 -8.82 1.02
N THR A 84 10.45 -7.62 1.21
CA THR A 84 9.98 -6.45 0.48
C THR A 84 10.15 -6.67 -1.03
N ALA A 85 9.09 -6.44 -1.79
CA ALA A 85 9.10 -6.50 -3.24
C ALA A 85 8.79 -5.10 -3.80
N THR A 86 9.59 -4.67 -4.77
CA THR A 86 9.43 -3.39 -5.44
C THR A 86 9.01 -3.65 -6.88
N LEU A 87 8.08 -2.87 -7.38
CA LEU A 87 7.66 -2.90 -8.78
C LEU A 87 8.76 -2.36 -9.70
N SER A 88 8.69 -2.72 -10.99
CA SER A 88 9.58 -2.19 -12.01
C SER A 88 9.48 -0.67 -12.09
N ALA A 89 10.61 0.00 -12.36
CA ALA A 89 10.71 1.47 -12.40
C ALA A 89 9.78 2.14 -13.44
N ASN A 90 9.27 1.39 -14.43
CA ASN A 90 8.36 1.89 -15.45
C ASN A 90 6.88 1.59 -15.13
N SER A 91 6.52 1.43 -13.86
CA SER A 91 5.13 1.13 -13.49
C SER A 91 4.21 2.35 -13.61
N VAL A 92 3.00 2.12 -14.11
CA VAL A 92 1.99 3.15 -14.33
C VAL A 92 0.70 2.76 -13.62
N LEU A 93 0.22 3.61 -12.74
CA LEU A 93 -1.08 3.51 -12.10
C LEU A 93 -2.15 4.11 -13.01
N ILE A 94 -3.16 3.31 -13.31
CA ILE A 94 -4.39 3.77 -13.94
C ILE A 94 -5.36 4.21 -12.85
N ARG A 95 -5.55 5.52 -12.77
CA ARG A 95 -6.47 6.16 -11.84
C ARG A 95 -7.91 5.80 -12.17
N ARG A 96 -8.82 5.96 -11.21
CA ARG A 96 -10.26 5.67 -11.40
C ARG A 96 -10.88 6.48 -12.53
N ASP A 97 -10.42 7.71 -12.74
CA ASP A 97 -10.84 8.60 -13.83
C ASP A 97 -10.23 8.23 -15.21
N GLY A 98 -9.37 7.21 -15.26
CA GLY A 98 -8.68 6.75 -16.46
C GLY A 98 -7.37 7.49 -16.75
N ALA A 99 -6.97 8.46 -15.92
CA ALA A 99 -5.66 9.10 -16.06
C ALA A 99 -4.53 8.14 -15.69
N GLU A 100 -3.39 8.31 -16.34
CA GLU A 100 -2.18 7.52 -16.10
C GLU A 100 -1.22 8.31 -15.20
N LEU A 101 -0.72 7.66 -14.16
CA LEU A 101 0.27 8.22 -13.25
C LEU A 101 1.47 7.29 -13.18
N ALA A 102 2.66 7.77 -13.56
CA ALA A 102 3.89 7.03 -13.32
C ALA A 102 4.12 6.92 -11.82
N ILE A 103 4.33 5.70 -11.33
CA ILE A 103 4.53 5.42 -9.90
C ILE A 103 5.68 4.44 -9.70
N GLU A 104 6.35 4.58 -8.57
CA GLU A 104 7.18 3.52 -8.01
C GLU A 104 6.41 2.94 -6.83
N ASP A 105 6.18 1.63 -6.86
CA ASP A 105 5.42 0.94 -5.81
C ASP A 105 6.32 -0.06 -5.09
N THR A 106 6.24 -0.05 -3.77
CA THR A 106 6.96 -1.00 -2.92
C THR A 106 5.99 -1.62 -1.94
N ALA A 107 5.92 -2.95 -1.97
CA ALA A 107 5.12 -3.72 -1.04
C ALA A 107 6.01 -4.40 -0.01
N ALA A 108 5.72 -4.16 1.28
CA ALA A 108 6.35 -4.87 2.38
C ALA A 108 5.30 -5.70 3.13
N PRO A 109 5.60 -6.96 3.49
CA PRO A 109 4.67 -7.75 4.28
C PRO A 109 4.58 -7.17 5.70
N MET A 110 3.44 -6.63 6.08
CA MET A 110 3.17 -6.22 7.46
C MET A 110 2.71 -7.42 8.28
N ARG A 111 3.43 -7.72 9.36
CA ARG A 111 3.09 -8.77 10.33
C ARG A 111 2.59 -8.08 11.60
N ASP A 112 1.30 -8.20 11.88
CA ASP A 112 0.76 -7.85 13.20
C ASP A 112 1.03 -8.99 14.20
N GLU A 113 1.08 -8.71 15.51
CA GLU A 113 1.31 -9.71 16.58
C GLU A 113 0.20 -10.78 16.65
N GLN A 114 -0.96 -10.52 16.06
CA GLN A 114 -2.04 -11.50 15.89
C GLN A 114 -2.04 -12.19 14.53
N GLY A 115 -1.13 -11.79 13.63
CA GLY A 115 -1.06 -12.26 12.26
C GLY A 115 -2.31 -11.86 11.50
N ILE A 116 -2.15 -11.01 10.47
CA ILE A 116 -3.19 -10.63 9.50
C ILE A 116 -3.97 -9.40 9.95
N CYS A 117 -3.87 -8.32 9.17
CA CYS A 117 -4.79 -7.20 9.21
C CYS A 117 -6.20 -7.68 8.81
N ALA A 118 -6.94 -8.22 9.77
CA ALA A 118 -8.37 -8.44 9.65
C ALA A 118 -9.05 -7.08 9.86
N ALA A 119 -9.78 -6.60 8.85
CA ALA A 119 -10.77 -5.56 9.07
C ALA A 119 -11.85 -6.09 10.04
N PRO A 120 -12.41 -5.25 10.93
CA PRO A 120 -13.42 -5.64 11.93
C PRO A 120 -14.73 -6.12 11.31
#